data_AF-A0A2I0VIU1-F1
#
_entry.id   AF-A0A2I0VIU1-F1
#
_cell.length_a   1.000
_cell.length_b   1.000
_cell.length_c   1.000
_cell.angle_alpha   90.00
_cell.angle_beta   90.00
_cell.angle_gamma   90.00
#
_symmetry.space_group_name_H-M   'P 1'
#
loop_
_entity.id
_entity.type
_entity.pdbx_description
1 polymer ?
#
loop_
_entity_poly.entity_id
_entity_poly.type
_entity_poly.pdbx_seq_one_letter_code
_entity_poly.pdbx_strand_id
1 'polypeptide(L)' 'MSTKEDMGWYTGKRMVYNYKSNMKKKVTHYHCILGKVTRSHENSGIVRAKCNTNLPPRSMGHKVRVYMYPSNI' A
#
# COMPACT_ATOMS: atom_id res chain seq x y z
N MET A 1 14.63 -10.38 8.52
CA MET A 1 13.22 -10.07 8.22
C MET A 1 12.91 -10.48 6.79
N SER A 2 12.81 -11.78 6.55
CA SER A 2 12.49 -12.34 5.23
C SER A 2 11.57 -13.56 5.36
N THR A 3 11.12 -13.86 6.58
CA THR A 3 10.29 -15.03 6.84
C THR A 3 8.83 -14.69 6.57
N LYS A 4 8.11 -15.67 6.03
CA LYS A 4 6.68 -15.58 5.71
C LYS A 4 5.82 -15.24 6.94
N GLU A 5 6.29 -15.62 8.12
CA GLU A 5 5.66 -15.37 9.43
C GLU A 5 5.61 -13.87 9.75
N ASP A 6 6.72 -13.15 9.54
CA ASP A 6 6.79 -11.69 9.72
C ASP A 6 5.77 -10.95 8.82
N MET A 7 5.49 -11.51 7.64
CA MET A 7 4.55 -10.94 6.66
C MET A 7 3.09 -11.11 7.07
N GLY A 8 2.80 -12.10 7.92
CA GLY A 8 1.47 -12.33 8.48
C GLY A 8 0.91 -11.07 9.16
N TRP A 9 1.77 -10.36 9.90
CA TRP A 9 1.39 -9.13 10.62
C TRP A 9 0.89 -8.00 9.69
N TYR A 10 1.46 -7.89 8.48
CA TYR A 10 1.06 -6.88 7.51
C TYR A 10 -0.24 -7.21 6.78
N THR A 11 -0.71 -8.46 6.87
CA THR A 11 -1.92 -8.88 6.17
C THR A 11 -3.14 -8.15 6.71
N GLY A 12 -3.97 -7.59 5.81
CA GLY A 12 -5.16 -6.82 6.19
C GLY A 12 -4.89 -5.35 6.56
N LYS A 13 -3.63 -4.94 6.72
CA LYS A 13 -3.27 -3.54 6.97
C LYS A 13 -3.66 -2.65 5.79
N ARG A 14 -4.07 -1.42 6.10
CA ARG A 14 -4.41 -0.42 5.08
C ARG A 14 -3.14 0.23 4.56
N MET A 15 -3.12 0.48 3.26
CA MET A 15 -2.00 1.12 2.58
C MET A 15 -2.49 2.26 1.69
N VAL A 16 -1.60 3.22 1.44
CA VAL A 16 -1.89 4.38 0.61
C VAL A 16 -0.70 4.73 -0.26
N TYR A 17 -1.00 4.91 -1.55
CA TYR A 17 -0.09 5.55 -2.50
C TYR A 17 -0.47 7.03 -2.65
N ASN A 18 0.43 7.91 -2.21
CA ASN A 18 0.24 9.35 -2.30
C ASN A 18 1.00 9.90 -3.52
N TYR A 19 0.36 10.76 -4.30
CA TYR A 19 0.99 11.41 -5.44
C TYR A 19 0.53 12.87 -5.55
N LYS A 20 1.36 13.69 -6.19
CA LYS A 20 1.06 15.10 -6.47
C LYS A 20 0.57 15.24 -7.91
N SER A 21 -0.48 16.02 -8.11
CA SER A 21 -0.96 16.42 -9.43
C SER A 21 -1.15 17.93 -9.48
N ASN A 22 -1.02 18.52 -10.67
CA ASN A 22 -1.22 19.96 -10.88
C ASN A 22 -2.68 20.37 -10.66
N MET A 23 -3.62 19.44 -10.89
CA MET A 23 -5.03 19.69 -10.66
C MET A 23 -5.35 19.61 -9.16
N LYS A 24 -5.92 20.70 -8.62
CA LYS A 24 -6.45 20.72 -7.25
C LYS A 24 -7.71 19.88 -7.20
N LYS A 25 -7.82 19.01 -6.20
CA LYS A 25 -9.09 18.35 -5.86
C LYS A 25 -9.45 18.74 -4.44
N LYS A 26 -10.64 19.33 -4.30
CA LYS A 26 -11.11 20.01 -3.07
C LYS A 26 -10.15 21.12 -2.64
N VAL A 27 -9.16 20.80 -1.80
CA VAL A 27 -8.27 21.77 -1.13
C VAL A 27 -6.80 21.56 -1.51
N THR A 28 -6.41 20.33 -1.88
CA THR A 28 -4.99 19.96 -2.02
C THR A 28 -4.63 19.48 -3.42
N HIS A 29 -3.34 19.62 -3.76
CA HIS A 29 -2.71 19.00 -4.93
C HIS A 29 -2.30 17.55 -4.70
N TYR A 30 -2.42 17.07 -3.46
CA TYR A 30 -2.14 15.69 -3.09
C TYR A 30 -3.37 14.84 -3.28
N HIS A 31 -3.16 13.71 -3.96
CA HIS A 31 -4.16 12.70 -4.22
C HIS A 31 -3.65 11.38 -3.66
N CYS A 32 -4.58 10.50 -3.32
CA CYS A 32 -4.28 9.21 -2.74
C CYS A 32 -5.03 8.09 -3.45
N ILE A 33 -4.32 6.98 -3.67
CA ILE A 33 -4.93 5.69 -4.03
C ILE A 33 -4.88 4.84 -2.77
N LEU A 34 -6.07 4.44 -2.31
CA LEU A 34 -6.21 3.57 -1.14
C LEU A 34 -6.10 2.10 -1.57
N GLY A 35 -5.56 1.28 -0.68
CA GLY A 35 -5.57 -0.16 -0.83
C GLY A 35 -5.43 -0.89 0.49
N LYS A 36 -5.39 -2.21 0.39
CA LYS A 36 -5.13 -3.11 1.51
C LYS A 36 -4.15 -4.19 1.11
N VAL A 37 -3.36 -4.62 2.08
CA VAL A 37 -2.47 -5.77 1.94
C VAL A 37 -3.32 -7.05 2.03
N THR A 38 -3.11 -8.00 1.12
CA THR A 38 -3.99 -9.19 1.00
C THR A 38 -3.33 -10.49 1.40
N ARG A 39 -2.13 -10.80 0.91
CA ARG A 39 -1.41 -12.04 1.23
C ARG A 39 0.09 -11.89 0.96
N SER A 40 0.91 -12.63 1.70
CA SER A 40 2.35 -12.75 1.44
C SER A 40 2.62 -13.26 0.03
N HIS A 41 3.69 -12.75 -0.59
CA HIS A 41 4.21 -13.23 -1.86
C HIS A 41 5.58 -13.86 -1.65
N GLU A 42 5.69 -15.14 -1.98
CA GLU A 42 6.95 -15.90 -1.88
C GLU A 42 7.60 -15.79 -0.48
N ASN A 43 8.87 -16.19 -0.37
CA ASN A 43 9.63 -16.19 0.87
C ASN A 43 10.62 -15.01 0.94
N SER A 44 10.42 -13.96 0.14
CA SER A 44 11.35 -12.83 0.02
C SER A 44 10.85 -11.54 0.67
N GLY A 45 9.86 -11.64 1.57
CA GLY A 45 9.27 -10.49 2.24
C GLY A 45 8.46 -9.55 1.33
N ILE A 46 8.05 -10.05 0.16
CA ILE A 46 7.17 -9.33 -0.77
C ILE A 46 5.73 -9.62 -0.37
N VAL A 47 4.83 -8.66 -0.58
CA VAL A 47 3.41 -8.83 -0.25
C VAL A 47 2.53 -8.39 -1.41
N ARG A 48 1.45 -9.14 -1.65
CA ARG A 48 0.41 -8.75 -2.59
C ARG A 48 -0.56 -7.79 -1.92
N ALA A 49 -0.99 -6.79 -2.66
CA ALA A 49 -1.95 -5.82 -2.19
C ALA A 49 -2.99 -5.51 -3.27
N LYS A 50 -4.20 -5.17 -2.83
CA LYS A 50 -5.31 -4.79 -3.70
C LYS A 50 -5.62 -3.32 -3.46
N CYS A 51 -5.49 -2.51 -4.50
CA CYS A 51 -5.90 -1.12 -4.50
C CYS A 51 -7.36 -0.99 -4.94
N ASN A 52 -8.03 0.09 -4.54
CA ASN A 52 -9.38 0.40 -5.00
C ASN A 52 -9.41 0.67 -6.51
N THR A 53 -8.39 1.38 -7.01
CA THR A 53 -8.12 1.57 -8.43
C THR A 53 -6.75 0.99 -8.74
N ASN A 54 -6.58 0.43 -9.94
CA ASN A 54 -5.27 -0.08 -10.36
C ASN A 54 -4.23 1.04 -10.30
N LEU A 55 -3.03 0.70 -9.83
CA LEU A 55 -1.94 1.65 -9.76
C LEU A 55 -1.44 1.97 -11.18
N PRO A 56 -1.11 3.24 -11.47
CA PRO A 56 -0.50 3.60 -12.74
C PRO A 56 0.90 2.96 -12.85
N PRO A 57 1.36 2.55 -14.04
CA PRO A 57 2.68 1.93 -14.21
C PRO A 57 3.83 2.83 -13.75
N ARG A 58 3.63 4.16 -13.78
CA ARG A 58 4.59 5.15 -13.25
C ARG A 58 4.86 4.99 -11.75
N SER A 59 4.00 4.34 -10.98
CA SER A 59 4.23 4.14 -9.54
C SER A 59 5.22 3.01 -9.22
N MET A 60 5.69 2.25 -10.21
CA MET A 60 6.71 1.22 -9.96
C MET A 60 8.00 1.85 -9.40
N GLY A 61 8.57 1.26 -8.34
CA GLY A 61 9.74 1.81 -7.64
C GLY A 61 9.44 2.97 -6.69
N HIS A 62 8.22 3.50 -6.66
CA HIS A 62 7.82 4.53 -5.71
C HIS A 62 7.42 3.93 -4.35
N LYS A 63 7.59 4.74 -3.30
CA LYS A 63 7.24 4.36 -1.93
C LYS A 63 5.72 4.35 -1.74
N VAL A 64 5.21 3.28 -1.14
CA VAL A 64 3.83 3.16 -0.64
C VAL A 64 3.86 3.18 0.88
N ARG A 65 2.88 3.82 1.52
CA ARG A 65 2.78 3.86 2.98
C ARG A 65 1.82 2.77 3.46
N VAL A 66 2.31 1.86 4.30
CA VAL A 66 1.49 0.87 5.00
C VAL A 66 1.24 1.37 6.43
N TYR A 67 0.00 1.35 6.87
CA TYR A 67 -0.39 1.81 8.20
C TYR A 67 -0.54 0.64 9.16
N MET A 68 -0.44 0.90 10.46
CA MET A 68 -0.55 -0.13 11.50
C MET A 68 -1.99 -0.58 11.77
N TYR A 69 -2.99 0.08 11.18
CA TYR A 69 -4.40 -0.24 11.33
C TYR A 69 -4.97 -1.00 10.10
N PRO A 70 -6.05 -1.79 10.28
CA PRO A 70 -6.67 -2.17 11.55
C PRO A 70 -5.71 -3.02 12.40
N SER A 71 -5.62 -2.71 13.69
CA SER A 71 -4.79 -3.48 14.62
C SER A 71 -5.53 -4.77 14.99
N ASN A 72 -4.82 -5.89 14.93
CA ASN A 72 -5.27 -7.18 15.45
C ASN A 72 -4.17 -7.77 16.34
N ILE A 73 -3.42 -6.86 16.97
CA ILE A 73 -2.45 -7.14 18.03
C ILE A 73 -3.26 -7.19 19.32
#